data_AF-A0AB34H3G4-F1
#
_entry.id   AF-A0AB34H3G4-F1
#
_cell.length_a   1.000
_cell.length_b   1.000
_cell.length_c   1.000
_cell.angle_alpha   90.00
_cell.angle_beta   90.00
_cell.angle_gamma   90.00
#
_symmetry.space_group_name_H-M   'P 1'
#
loop_
_entity.id
_entity.type
_entity.pdbx_description
1 polymer ?
#
loop_
_entity_poly.entity_id
_entity_poly.type
_entity_poly.pdbx_seq_one_letter_code
_entity_poly.pdbx_strand_id
1 'polypeptide(L)'
;MHTINGYINRSLPGLIGCHKKSVYWHVIGMGTTPEVHSVFLEGHTFLVRNHRQASLEISPITFLTAQTLLMDLGQFLLFCHISSHQHDGMEAYVTVDSCPEEPHMWKKSNEEEDYDDLYDSDMDVVRFDGDSAPPFIQIRSVAKKHPKTWVHYIAAEEEDWDYAPSVLTSNDRSYKSLYLNNGPQRIGRKYKKVRFIAYTDETFKTREAIQYESGILGPLLYGEVGDTLLIIFKNKASRPYNIYPHGITDVSPLHSGRFPKGVKHLKDMPIVPGEIFKYKWTVTVEDGPTKSDPRCLTRYYSSFVNLERDLASGLIGPLLICYKESVDQRGNQMMSDKRNVILFSVFDENQSWYLTENIQRFLPNADGVQPQDPEFQVSNIMHSINGYVFDSLQLSVCLHEVAYWYILSIGAQTDFLSVFFSGYTFKHKMVYEDTLTLFPFSGETVFMSMENPGDTGSCPGPGRSHMPWSGWAREPQLLSLRVWSLCSATGEAATVRGPRIAMKSGPRSPQLEKALAQKLRPNTSKNK
;
A
#
# COMPACT_ATOMS: atom_id res chain seq x y z
N MET A 1 12.50 -17.43 22.81
CA MET A 1 11.36 -17.18 23.73
C MET A 1 10.92 -15.76 23.53
N HIS A 2 9.73 -15.55 22.96
CA HIS A 2 9.16 -14.22 22.75
C HIS A 2 8.10 -13.98 23.83
N THR A 3 8.28 -12.92 24.63
CA THR A 3 7.48 -12.72 25.86
C THR A 3 7.01 -11.28 25.97
N ILE A 4 5.90 -11.06 26.68
CA ILE A 4 5.43 -9.72 27.08
C ILE A 4 5.62 -9.62 28.60
N ASN A 5 6.51 -8.75 29.06
CA ASN A 5 6.88 -8.61 30.48
C ASN A 5 7.31 -9.92 31.16
N GLY A 6 7.88 -10.87 30.42
CA GLY A 6 8.29 -12.20 30.92
C GLY A 6 7.20 -13.28 30.87
N TYR A 7 6.01 -12.96 30.34
CA TYR A 7 4.88 -13.90 30.22
C TYR A 7 4.69 -14.34 28.77
N ILE A 8 4.24 -15.60 28.61
CA ILE A 8 3.96 -16.23 27.32
C ILE A 8 2.56 -16.83 27.31
N ASN A 9 2.00 -17.10 26.12
CA ASN A 9 0.75 -17.84 25.93
C ASN A 9 -0.40 -17.29 26.78
N ARG A 10 -0.61 -15.97 26.76
CA ARG A 10 -1.74 -15.29 27.42
C ARG A 10 -1.74 -15.38 28.95
N SER A 11 -0.59 -15.63 29.56
CA SER A 11 -0.47 -15.77 31.02
C SER A 11 -0.32 -14.44 31.77
N LEU A 12 -0.10 -13.32 31.08
CA LEU A 12 0.11 -12.00 31.70
C LEU A 12 -1.16 -11.50 32.41
N PRO A 13 -1.15 -11.34 33.76
CA PRO A 13 -2.29 -10.80 34.48
C PRO A 13 -2.20 -9.27 34.65
N GLY A 14 -3.31 -8.63 35.02
CA GLY A 14 -3.32 -7.25 35.52
C GLY A 14 -3.37 -6.13 34.47
N LEU A 15 -3.54 -6.44 33.19
CA LEU A 15 -3.82 -5.45 32.15
C LEU A 15 -5.30 -5.09 32.16
N ILE A 16 -5.68 -4.09 32.94
CA ILE A 16 -7.06 -3.60 33.08
C ILE A 16 -7.11 -2.13 32.65
N GLY A 17 -8.00 -1.80 31.72
CA GLY A 17 -8.27 -0.46 31.23
C GLY A 17 -9.70 -0.03 31.51
N CYS A 18 -9.93 1.29 31.56
CA CYS A 18 -11.25 1.86 31.74
C CYS A 18 -11.93 2.15 30.41
N HIS A 19 -13.17 1.72 30.27
CA HIS A 19 -14.02 2.07 29.12
C HIS A 19 -14.17 3.59 28.94
N LYS A 20 -14.12 4.04 27.67
CA LYS A 20 -14.18 5.44 27.22
C LYS A 20 -13.06 6.35 27.77
N LYS A 21 -12.00 5.78 28.34
CA LYS A 21 -10.82 6.53 28.76
C LYS A 21 -9.63 6.14 27.89
N SER A 22 -8.72 7.09 27.69
CA SER A 22 -7.47 6.80 27.01
C SER A 22 -6.46 6.16 27.96
N VAL A 23 -5.72 5.19 27.46
CA VAL A 23 -4.61 4.53 28.15
C VAL A 23 -3.31 4.92 27.46
N TYR A 24 -2.26 5.12 28.27
CA TYR A 24 -0.90 5.35 27.80
C TYR A 24 -0.09 4.07 27.94
N TRP A 25 0.50 3.63 26.84
CA TRP A 25 1.39 2.49 26.75
C TRP A 25 2.83 2.98 26.72
N HIS A 26 3.62 2.62 27.73
CA HIS A 26 5.06 2.84 27.74
C HIS A 26 5.74 1.55 27.30
N VAL A 27 6.17 1.52 26.05
CA VAL A 27 6.67 0.32 25.38
C VAL A 27 8.19 0.38 25.30
N ILE A 28 8.81 -0.69 25.80
CA ILE A 28 10.26 -0.89 25.75
C ILE A 28 10.51 -2.18 24.97
N GLY A 29 11.03 -2.05 23.75
CA GLY A 29 11.52 -3.19 22.98
C GLY A 29 12.89 -3.61 23.51
N MET A 30 13.05 -4.87 23.90
CA MET A 30 14.33 -5.39 24.37
C MET A 30 14.59 -6.77 23.76
N GLY A 31 15.80 -6.95 23.23
CA GLY A 31 16.24 -8.18 22.59
C GLY A 31 17.75 -8.17 22.44
N THR A 32 18.36 -9.35 22.41
CA THR A 32 19.79 -9.53 22.12
C THR A 32 20.05 -9.68 20.61
N THR A 33 19.04 -10.10 19.88
CA THR A 33 19.03 -10.31 18.43
C THR A 33 18.44 -9.08 17.72
N PRO A 34 18.80 -8.83 16.45
CA PRO A 34 18.23 -7.76 15.64
C PRO A 34 16.81 -8.10 15.14
N GLU A 35 15.95 -8.63 16.00
CA GLU A 35 14.59 -9.03 15.66
C GLU A 35 13.61 -7.89 15.86
N VAL A 36 12.61 -7.79 14.98
CA VAL A 36 11.54 -6.79 15.06
C VAL A 36 10.23 -7.42 15.53
N HIS A 37 9.38 -6.62 16.14
CA HIS A 37 8.04 -7.01 16.54
C HIS A 37 7.03 -6.02 15.98
N SER A 38 5.98 -6.55 15.34
CA SER A 38 4.81 -5.80 14.93
C SER A 38 3.67 -6.18 15.87
N VAL A 39 3.39 -5.33 16.87
CA VAL A 39 2.44 -5.62 17.96
C VAL A 39 1.09 -4.96 17.68
N PHE A 40 0.02 -5.73 17.80
CA PHE A 40 -1.34 -5.32 17.51
C PHE A 40 -2.22 -5.52 18.74
N LEU A 41 -3.20 -4.62 18.90
CA LEU A 41 -4.28 -4.75 19.86
C LEU A 41 -5.59 -4.93 19.09
N GLU A 42 -6.25 -6.06 19.30
CA GLU A 42 -7.50 -6.34 18.58
C GLU A 42 -8.56 -5.27 18.82
N GLY A 43 -9.20 -4.83 17.74
CA GLY A 43 -10.30 -3.87 17.78
C GLY A 43 -9.87 -2.46 18.19
N HIS A 44 -8.58 -2.15 18.18
CA HIS A 44 -8.08 -0.84 18.58
C HIS A 44 -6.94 -0.35 17.67
N THR A 45 -6.72 0.95 17.68
CA THR A 45 -5.59 1.60 17.03
C THR A 45 -4.73 2.33 18.05
N PHE A 46 -3.49 2.61 17.68
CA PHE A 46 -2.54 3.36 18.49
C PHE A 46 -2.36 4.77 17.93
N LEU A 47 -2.09 5.70 18.85
CA LEU A 47 -1.67 7.05 18.55
C LEU A 47 -0.22 7.21 19.03
N VAL A 48 0.71 7.37 18.09
CA VAL A 48 2.14 7.54 18.37
C VAL A 48 2.58 8.84 17.73
N ARG A 49 3.10 9.78 18.53
CA ARG A 49 3.51 11.12 18.05
C ARG A 49 2.41 11.83 17.25
N ASN A 50 1.15 11.68 17.67
CA ASN A 50 -0.03 12.20 16.99
C ASN A 50 -0.32 11.58 15.61
N HIS A 51 0.33 10.47 15.24
CA HIS A 51 0.05 9.70 14.03
C HIS A 51 -0.74 8.44 14.37
N ARG A 52 -1.74 8.10 13.55
CA ARG A 52 -2.56 6.91 13.74
C ARG A 52 -1.85 5.68 13.18
N GLN A 53 -1.51 4.74 14.05
CA GLN A 53 -0.86 3.48 13.70
C GLN A 53 -1.76 2.29 14.07
N ALA A 54 -1.85 1.30 13.20
CA ALA A 54 -2.60 0.06 13.48
C ALA A 54 -1.75 -0.94 14.29
N SER A 55 -0.43 -0.89 14.15
CA SER A 55 0.53 -1.65 14.93
C SER A 55 1.56 -0.77 15.60
N LEU A 56 2.15 -1.27 16.67
CA LEU A 56 3.38 -0.76 17.23
C LEU A 56 4.55 -1.49 16.60
N GLU A 57 5.35 -0.73 15.87
CA GLU A 57 6.58 -1.16 15.23
C GLU A 57 7.72 -1.06 16.24
N ILE A 58 8.24 -2.20 16.68
CA ILE A 58 9.24 -2.28 17.74
C ILE A 58 10.48 -2.96 17.20
N SER A 59 11.60 -2.24 17.18
CA SER A 59 12.94 -2.81 17.01
C SER A 59 13.63 -3.00 18.37
N PRO A 60 14.79 -3.67 18.45
CA PRO A 60 15.51 -3.81 19.70
C PRO A 60 15.90 -2.45 20.30
N ILE A 61 15.77 -2.30 21.61
CA ILE A 61 16.12 -1.08 22.38
C ILE A 61 15.26 0.12 21.97
N THR A 62 14.02 -0.13 21.53
CA THR A 62 13.07 0.93 21.17
C THR A 62 12.34 1.44 22.41
N PHE A 63 12.25 2.76 22.55
CA PHE A 63 11.42 3.42 23.57
C PHE A 63 10.31 4.21 22.88
N LEU A 64 9.08 3.75 23.05
CA LEU A 64 7.89 4.36 22.45
C LEU A 64 6.84 4.61 23.51
N THR A 65 6.14 5.73 23.38
CA THR A 65 4.91 5.97 24.14
C THR A 65 3.76 6.06 23.15
N ALA A 66 2.77 5.19 23.33
CA ALA A 66 1.57 5.15 22.51
C ALA A 66 0.35 5.47 23.37
N GLN A 67 -0.70 6.00 22.76
CA GLN A 67 -1.99 6.21 23.40
C GLN A 67 -3.07 5.44 22.65
N THR A 68 -4.00 4.83 23.37
CA THR A 68 -5.15 4.14 22.80
C THR A 68 -6.41 4.58 23.52
N LEU A 69 -7.49 4.82 22.77
CA LEU A 69 -8.81 5.06 23.33
C LEU A 69 -9.59 3.74 23.39
N LEU A 70 -9.98 3.30 24.59
CA LEU A 70 -10.70 2.04 24.78
C LEU A 70 -12.20 2.27 24.65
N MET A 71 -12.76 2.01 23.47
CA MET A 71 -14.17 2.29 23.17
C MET A 71 -15.10 1.11 23.45
N ASP A 72 -14.58 -0.10 23.43
CA ASP A 72 -15.37 -1.32 23.59
C ASP A 72 -15.08 -2.00 24.93
N LEU A 73 -16.12 -2.59 25.52
CA LEU A 73 -16.03 -3.38 26.74
C LEU A 73 -15.69 -4.84 26.41
N GLY A 74 -14.85 -5.47 27.23
CA GLY A 74 -14.53 -6.89 27.09
C GLY A 74 -13.04 -7.19 27.15
N GLN A 75 -12.65 -8.35 26.63
CA GLN A 75 -11.28 -8.83 26.63
C GLN A 75 -10.73 -8.81 25.20
N PHE A 76 -9.60 -8.12 25.02
CA PHE A 76 -8.94 -7.94 23.72
C PHE A 76 -7.57 -8.61 23.74
N LEU A 77 -7.19 -9.22 22.62
CA LEU A 77 -5.88 -9.84 22.47
C LEU A 77 -4.85 -8.77 22.06
N LEU A 78 -3.76 -8.68 22.82
CA LEU A 78 -2.55 -7.96 22.47
C LEU A 78 -1.50 -8.99 22.05
N PHE A 79 -1.04 -8.94 20.80
CA PHE A 79 -0.15 -9.99 20.28
C PHE A 79 0.81 -9.45 19.23
N CYS A 80 1.91 -10.17 19.03
CA CYS A 80 2.77 -9.94 17.87
C CYS A 80 2.17 -10.66 16.66
N HIS A 81 2.00 -9.95 15.55
CA HIS A 81 1.37 -10.50 14.34
C HIS A 81 2.33 -11.24 13.42
N ILE A 82 3.63 -11.22 13.73
CA ILE A 82 4.61 -12.07 13.04
C ILE A 82 4.36 -13.52 13.47
N SER A 83 4.02 -14.39 12.53
CA SER A 83 3.57 -15.76 12.81
C SER A 83 4.52 -16.52 13.74
N SER A 84 5.83 -16.50 13.49
CA SER A 84 6.81 -17.20 14.34
C SER A 84 6.76 -16.73 15.80
N HIS A 85 6.73 -15.41 16.02
CA HIS A 85 6.69 -14.82 17.36
C HIS A 85 5.37 -15.11 18.08
N GLN A 86 4.27 -15.17 17.33
CA GLN A 86 2.96 -15.52 17.86
C GLN A 86 2.93 -16.98 18.36
N HIS A 87 3.40 -17.92 17.53
CA HIS A 87 3.46 -19.35 17.89
C HIS A 87 4.39 -19.61 19.09
N ASP A 88 5.44 -18.81 19.24
CA ASP A 88 6.36 -18.85 20.38
C ASP A 88 5.81 -18.17 21.65
N GLY A 89 4.60 -17.62 21.58
CA GLY A 89 3.80 -17.25 22.74
C GLY A 89 3.73 -15.76 23.07
N MET A 90 4.11 -14.86 22.15
CA MET A 90 4.02 -13.41 22.35
C MET A 90 2.58 -12.89 22.24
N GLU A 91 1.76 -13.29 23.20
CA GLU A 91 0.33 -12.96 23.30
C GLU A 91 -0.06 -12.66 24.76
N ALA A 92 -0.89 -11.65 24.96
CA ALA A 92 -1.45 -11.24 26.23
C ALA A 92 -2.90 -10.78 26.08
N TYR A 93 -3.67 -10.78 27.17
CA TYR A 93 -5.01 -10.22 27.18
C TYR A 93 -5.05 -8.87 27.89
N VAL A 94 -5.81 -7.94 27.32
CA VAL A 94 -6.18 -6.67 27.92
C VAL A 94 -7.66 -6.70 28.23
N THR A 95 -8.03 -6.43 29.48
CA THR A 95 -9.43 -6.39 29.91
C THR A 95 -9.89 -4.95 30.03
N VAL A 96 -11.02 -4.60 29.43
CA VAL A 96 -11.61 -3.27 29.51
C VAL A 96 -12.90 -3.35 30.31
N ASP A 97 -12.89 -2.72 31.47
CA ASP A 97 -13.99 -2.74 32.43
C ASP A 97 -14.64 -1.35 32.56
N SER A 98 -15.86 -1.36 33.10
CA SER A 98 -16.55 -0.14 33.48
C SER A 98 -15.96 0.41 34.78
N CYS A 99 -15.26 1.54 34.67
CA CYS A 99 -14.71 2.22 35.84
C CYS A 99 -15.74 3.20 36.43
N PRO A 100 -15.70 3.43 37.76
CA PRO A 100 -16.52 4.48 38.36
C PRO A 100 -16.16 5.84 37.75
N GLU A 101 -17.18 6.58 37.34
CA GLU A 101 -17.04 7.98 36.96
C GLU A 101 -16.80 8.78 38.25
N GLU A 102 -15.71 9.56 38.30
CA GLU A 102 -15.60 10.57 39.34
C GLU A 102 -16.66 11.64 39.07
N PRO A 103 -17.48 12.04 40.04
CA PRO A 103 -18.47 13.08 39.84
C PRO A 103 -17.74 14.36 39.43
N HIS A 104 -18.07 14.85 38.23
CA HIS A 104 -17.63 16.13 37.73
C HIS A 104 -18.16 17.22 38.68
N MET A 105 -17.36 17.62 39.66
CA MET A 105 -17.64 18.77 40.51
C MET A 105 -17.53 20.02 39.64
N TRP A 106 -18.66 20.44 39.08
CA TRP A 106 -18.77 21.72 38.40
C TRP A 106 -18.51 22.82 39.44
N LYS A 107 -17.27 23.31 39.52
CA LYS A 107 -17.03 24.62 40.11
C LYS A 107 -17.65 25.63 39.15
N LYS A 108 -18.90 26.03 39.42
CA LYS A 108 -19.41 27.32 38.98
C LYS A 108 -18.56 28.39 39.66
N SER A 109 -17.55 28.90 38.97
CA SER A 109 -17.09 30.26 39.24
C SER A 109 -18.09 31.19 38.56
N ASN A 110 -18.96 31.79 39.36
CA ASN A 110 -19.69 32.99 38.99
C ASN A 110 -18.65 34.11 38.89
N GLU A 111 -18.33 34.54 37.67
CA GLU A 111 -17.94 35.93 37.43
C GLU A 111 -18.80 36.41 36.27
N GLU A 112 -19.80 37.21 36.63
CA GLU A 112 -20.62 38.03 35.77
C GLU A 112 -19.72 39.14 35.21
N GLU A 113 -19.47 39.15 33.90
CA GLU A 113 -19.15 40.39 33.21
C GLU A 113 -20.14 40.54 32.04
N ASP A 114 -21.09 41.43 32.32
CA ASP A 114 -22.23 41.85 31.53
C ASP A 114 -21.78 43.00 30.63
N TYR A 115 -21.88 42.84 29.30
CA TYR A 115 -21.90 43.94 28.32
C TYR A 115 -22.68 43.45 27.10
N ASP A 116 -24.00 43.60 27.17
CA ASP A 116 -24.88 43.67 26.01
C ASP A 116 -24.74 45.06 25.35
N ASP A 117 -24.54 45.10 24.02
CA ASP A 117 -25.62 45.56 23.15
C ASP A 117 -25.29 45.42 21.64
N LEU A 118 -26.28 44.84 20.97
CA LEU A 118 -26.52 44.70 19.53
C LEU A 118 -26.20 45.94 18.68
N TYR A 119 -25.74 45.73 17.44
CA TYR A 119 -26.50 46.16 16.25
C TYR A 119 -26.25 45.23 15.06
N ASP A 120 -27.39 44.85 14.48
CA ASP A 120 -27.62 44.20 13.21
C ASP A 120 -27.32 45.16 12.04
N SER A 121 -26.60 44.71 11.00
CA SER A 121 -26.75 45.25 9.65
C SER A 121 -26.18 44.29 8.61
N ASP A 122 -27.08 43.60 7.94
CA ASP A 122 -27.18 43.51 6.48
C ASP A 122 -25.90 43.66 5.63
N MET A 123 -25.57 42.52 5.01
CA MET A 123 -25.32 42.39 3.57
C MET A 123 -25.33 43.68 2.75
N ASP A 124 -24.16 44.11 2.29
CA ASP A 124 -24.03 44.93 1.08
C ASP A 124 -23.11 44.25 0.06
N VAL A 125 -23.76 43.84 -1.03
CA VAL A 125 -23.19 43.25 -2.22
C VAL A 125 -22.54 44.36 -3.03
N VAL A 126 -21.23 44.30 -3.22
CA VAL A 126 -20.57 45.12 -4.25
C VAL A 126 -20.96 44.55 -5.62
N ARG A 127 -21.98 45.14 -6.25
CA ARG A 127 -22.25 44.99 -7.67
C ARG A 127 -21.18 45.77 -8.45
N PHE A 128 -20.31 45.05 -9.14
CA PHE A 128 -19.73 45.54 -10.38
C PHE A 128 -20.56 44.98 -11.53
N ASP A 129 -21.48 45.79 -12.05
CA ASP A 129 -22.03 45.56 -13.39
C ASP A 129 -20.94 45.93 -14.39
N GLY A 130 -20.34 44.90 -14.97
CA GLY A 130 -19.39 44.97 -16.06
C GLY A 130 -19.57 43.73 -16.91
N ASP A 131 -20.42 43.84 -17.93
CA ASP A 131 -20.70 42.81 -18.94
C ASP A 131 -19.43 42.14 -19.45
N SER A 132 -19.17 40.92 -19.00
CA SER A 132 -18.48 39.86 -19.73
C SER A 132 -18.60 38.57 -18.94
N ALA A 133 -19.14 37.52 -19.57
CA ALA A 133 -19.37 36.22 -18.94
C ALA A 133 -18.11 35.72 -18.20
N PRO A 134 -18.20 35.30 -16.93
CA PRO A 134 -17.06 34.69 -16.26
C PRO A 134 -16.75 33.37 -16.98
N PRO A 135 -15.47 33.00 -17.15
CA PRO A 135 -15.15 31.69 -17.66
C PRO A 135 -15.74 30.67 -16.69
N PHE A 136 -16.48 29.68 -17.21
CA PHE A 136 -16.91 28.51 -16.47
C PHE A 136 -15.66 27.86 -15.88
N ILE A 137 -15.33 28.15 -14.61
CA ILE A 137 -14.38 27.35 -13.87
C ILE A 137 -15.11 26.03 -13.64
N GLN A 138 -14.85 25.05 -14.50
CA GLN A 138 -15.20 23.67 -14.19
C GLN A 138 -14.47 23.31 -12.89
N ILE A 139 -15.22 23.30 -11.80
CA ILE A 139 -14.75 22.78 -10.51
C ILE A 139 -14.37 21.32 -10.79
N ARG A 140 -13.06 21.02 -10.78
CA ARG A 140 -12.52 19.69 -11.13
C ARG A 140 -13.10 18.60 -10.23
N SER A 141 -13.40 18.93 -8.97
CA SER A 141 -14.16 18.06 -8.08
C SER A 141 -14.74 18.78 -6.85
N VAL A 142 -15.84 18.25 -6.32
CA VAL A 142 -16.53 18.75 -5.11
C VAL A 142 -16.41 17.70 -4.02
N ALA A 143 -15.86 18.11 -2.87
CA ALA A 143 -15.78 17.28 -1.68
C ALA A 143 -17.16 16.78 -1.24
N LYS A 144 -17.25 15.54 -0.76
CA LYS A 144 -18.50 15.04 -0.19
C LYS A 144 -18.79 15.71 1.15
N LYS A 145 -19.99 16.28 1.29
CA LYS A 145 -20.47 16.90 2.55
C LYS A 145 -21.09 15.89 3.52
N HIS A 146 -21.60 14.77 3.01
CA HIS A 146 -22.28 13.75 3.80
C HIS A 146 -21.66 12.38 3.57
N PRO A 147 -21.63 11.52 4.60
CA PRO A 147 -21.12 10.17 4.46
C PRO A 147 -21.94 9.39 3.43
N LYS A 148 -21.25 8.59 2.62
CA LYS A 148 -21.84 7.76 1.57
C LYS A 148 -21.68 6.28 1.92
N THR A 149 -22.69 5.50 1.57
CA THR A 149 -22.57 4.04 1.59
C THR A 149 -22.01 3.56 0.25
N TRP A 150 -20.86 2.89 0.29
CA TRP A 150 -20.23 2.26 -0.87
C TRP A 150 -20.62 0.79 -0.92
N VAL A 151 -20.97 0.29 -2.10
CA VAL A 151 -21.34 -1.11 -2.31
C VAL A 151 -20.29 -1.75 -3.20
N HIS A 152 -19.68 -2.83 -2.71
CA HIS A 152 -18.67 -3.59 -3.44
C HIS A 152 -19.07 -5.05 -3.52
N TYR A 153 -19.06 -5.61 -4.73
CA TYR A 153 -19.25 -7.04 -4.96
C TYR A 153 -17.89 -7.68 -5.18
N ILE A 154 -17.46 -8.52 -4.25
CA ILE A 154 -16.12 -9.13 -4.28
C ILE A 154 -16.29 -10.64 -4.21
N ALA A 155 -15.59 -11.38 -5.06
CA ALA A 155 -15.53 -12.83 -4.94
C ALA A 155 -14.08 -13.32 -4.78
N ALA A 156 -13.90 -14.37 -3.98
CA ALA A 156 -12.67 -15.14 -3.99
C ALA A 156 -12.77 -16.19 -5.10
N GLU A 157 -11.88 -16.13 -6.09
CA GLU A 157 -11.83 -17.10 -7.18
C GLU A 157 -10.40 -17.60 -7.43
N GLU A 158 -10.31 -18.83 -7.91
CA GLU A 158 -9.05 -19.51 -8.19
C GLU A 158 -8.55 -19.18 -9.60
N GLU A 159 -7.27 -18.86 -9.73
CA GLU A 159 -6.61 -18.49 -10.99
C GLU A 159 -5.15 -18.96 -10.98
N ASP A 160 -4.63 -19.29 -12.17
CA ASP A 160 -3.20 -19.57 -12.33
C ASP A 160 -2.43 -18.26 -12.46
N TRP A 161 -1.58 -17.97 -11.47
CA TRP A 161 -0.76 -16.78 -11.42
C TRP A 161 0.65 -17.03 -11.97
N ASP A 162 1.08 -16.20 -12.92
CA ASP A 162 2.45 -16.19 -13.46
C ASP A 162 3.22 -15.02 -12.85
N TYR A 163 4.23 -15.30 -12.03
CA TYR A 163 5.02 -14.27 -11.36
C TYR A 163 5.93 -13.47 -12.31
N ALA A 164 6.26 -13.99 -13.49
CA ALA A 164 7.14 -13.31 -14.44
C ALA A 164 6.69 -13.50 -15.90
N PRO A 165 5.57 -12.87 -16.30
CA PRO A 165 5.00 -13.06 -17.64
C PRO A 165 5.92 -12.53 -18.75
N SER A 166 6.73 -11.50 -18.47
CA SER A 166 7.62 -10.84 -19.45
C SER A 166 9.02 -11.44 -19.55
N VAL A 167 9.45 -12.26 -18.58
CA VAL A 167 10.81 -12.81 -18.54
C VAL A 167 10.89 -14.10 -19.33
N LEU A 168 11.74 -14.13 -20.35
CA LEU A 168 12.10 -15.36 -21.06
C LEU A 168 13.00 -16.22 -20.15
N THR A 169 12.65 -17.50 -20.02
CA THR A 169 13.47 -18.48 -19.28
C THR A 169 14.85 -18.57 -19.93
N SER A 170 15.86 -18.06 -19.22
CA SER A 170 17.26 -18.14 -19.62
C SER A 170 17.88 -19.42 -19.04
N ASN A 171 18.69 -20.10 -19.85
CA ASN A 171 19.46 -21.28 -19.46
C ASN A 171 20.70 -20.93 -18.61
N ASP A 172 20.96 -19.65 -18.33
CA ASP A 172 22.08 -19.27 -17.48
C ASP A 172 21.83 -19.66 -16.03
N ARG A 173 22.92 -20.03 -15.35
CA ARG A 173 23.02 -20.36 -13.91
C ARG A 173 22.78 -19.15 -13.00
N SER A 174 21.90 -18.25 -13.41
CA SER A 174 21.50 -17.05 -12.68
C SER A 174 20.55 -17.41 -11.54
N TYR A 175 20.58 -16.61 -10.47
CA TYR A 175 19.66 -16.74 -9.33
C TYR A 175 18.17 -16.80 -9.76
N LYS A 176 17.81 -16.16 -10.89
CA LYS A 176 16.44 -16.18 -11.45
C LYS A 176 15.98 -17.58 -11.85
N SER A 177 16.91 -18.44 -12.29
CA SER A 177 16.61 -19.82 -12.71
C SER A 177 16.15 -20.71 -11.57
N LEU A 178 16.55 -20.40 -10.33
CA LEU A 178 16.14 -21.17 -9.14
C LEU A 178 14.62 -21.10 -8.94
N TYR A 179 14.04 -19.92 -9.13
CA TYR A 179 12.62 -19.64 -8.91
C TYR A 179 11.77 -19.80 -10.16
N LEU A 180 12.27 -19.40 -11.34
CA LEU A 180 11.44 -19.32 -12.54
C LEU A 180 11.44 -20.59 -13.40
N ASN A 181 12.53 -21.37 -13.40
CA ASN A 181 12.65 -22.47 -14.35
C ASN A 181 11.92 -23.71 -13.82
N ASN A 182 11.02 -24.24 -14.65
CA ASN A 182 10.37 -25.52 -14.39
C ASN A 182 11.42 -26.64 -14.47
N GLY A 183 11.46 -27.52 -13.47
CA GLY A 183 12.39 -28.65 -13.41
C GLY A 183 11.68 -29.93 -13.00
N PRO A 184 12.38 -31.09 -13.02
CA PRO A 184 11.78 -32.37 -12.59
C PRO A 184 11.32 -32.35 -11.12
N GLN A 185 11.93 -31.50 -10.30
CA GLN A 185 11.59 -31.33 -8.87
C GLN A 185 11.17 -29.90 -8.53
N ARG A 186 10.91 -29.02 -9.51
CA ARG A 186 10.59 -27.60 -9.26
C ARG A 186 9.36 -27.16 -10.06
N ILE A 187 8.42 -26.51 -9.38
CA ILE A 187 7.18 -26.01 -10.00
C ILE A 187 7.51 -24.93 -11.03
N GLY A 188 8.42 -24.02 -10.68
CA GLY A 188 8.91 -22.96 -11.54
C GLY A 188 8.05 -21.71 -11.43
N ARG A 189 7.54 -21.20 -12.55
CA ARG A 189 7.02 -19.81 -12.63
C ARG A 189 5.54 -19.63 -12.31
N LYS A 190 4.70 -20.65 -12.56
CA LYS A 190 3.24 -20.55 -12.49
C LYS A 190 2.69 -21.36 -11.32
N TYR A 191 1.78 -20.75 -10.57
CA TYR A 191 1.13 -21.37 -9.42
C TYR A 191 -0.37 -21.10 -9.47
N LYS A 192 -1.19 -22.10 -9.16
CA LYS A 192 -2.60 -21.90 -8.86
C LYS A 192 -2.72 -21.19 -7.52
N LYS A 193 -3.45 -20.08 -7.54
CA LYS A 193 -3.69 -19.18 -6.40
C LYS A 193 -5.16 -18.83 -6.32
N VAL A 194 -5.55 -18.13 -5.27
CA VAL A 194 -6.88 -17.55 -5.11
C VAL A 194 -6.75 -16.04 -4.95
N ARG A 195 -7.63 -15.27 -5.59
CA ARG A 195 -7.59 -13.80 -5.61
C ARG A 195 -8.96 -13.21 -5.29
N PHE A 196 -8.95 -12.00 -4.72
CA PHE A 196 -10.15 -11.19 -4.60
C PHE A 196 -10.41 -10.45 -5.92
N ILE A 197 -11.58 -10.66 -6.51
CA ILE A 197 -11.95 -10.07 -7.79
C ILE A 197 -13.24 -9.29 -7.62
N ALA A 198 -13.24 -8.06 -8.13
CA ALA A 198 -14.42 -7.20 -8.12
C ALA A 198 -15.38 -7.53 -9.26
N TYR A 199 -16.66 -7.40 -8.96
CA TYR A 199 -17.77 -7.59 -9.88
C TYR A 199 -18.67 -6.37 -9.84
N THR A 200 -19.37 -6.12 -10.94
CA THR A 200 -20.26 -4.95 -11.08
C THR A 200 -21.57 -5.09 -10.32
N ASP A 201 -22.03 -6.33 -10.08
CA ASP A 201 -23.40 -6.62 -9.64
C ASP A 201 -23.51 -7.91 -8.80
N GLU A 202 -24.66 -8.07 -8.12
CA GLU A 202 -24.97 -9.22 -7.26
C GLU A 202 -24.96 -10.57 -7.99
N THR A 203 -25.00 -10.60 -9.33
CA THR A 203 -24.99 -11.87 -10.07
C THR A 203 -23.60 -12.50 -10.17
N PHE A 204 -22.53 -11.73 -9.89
CA PHE A 204 -21.13 -12.17 -9.99
C PHE A 204 -20.78 -12.77 -11.37
N LYS A 205 -21.30 -12.17 -12.44
CA LYS A 205 -21.04 -12.60 -13.82
C LYS A 205 -20.03 -11.71 -14.53
N THR A 206 -20.17 -10.40 -14.38
CA THR A 206 -19.32 -9.41 -15.07
C THR A 206 -18.22 -8.93 -14.14
N ARG A 207 -16.97 -9.27 -14.47
CA ARG A 207 -15.78 -8.82 -13.73
C ARG A 207 -15.51 -7.35 -14.02
N GLU A 208 -15.05 -6.62 -13.01
CA GLU A 208 -14.50 -5.29 -13.22
C GLU A 208 -13.15 -5.35 -13.93
N ALA A 209 -12.81 -4.28 -14.67
CA ALA A 209 -11.55 -4.21 -15.40
C ALA A 209 -10.38 -4.07 -14.41
N ILE A 210 -9.46 -5.03 -14.45
CA ILE A 210 -8.26 -5.05 -13.60
C ILE A 210 -7.10 -4.42 -14.38
N GLN A 211 -6.38 -3.51 -13.71
CA GLN A 211 -5.16 -2.91 -14.24
C GLN A 211 -3.96 -3.85 -14.03
N TYR A 212 -3.09 -3.99 -15.04
CA TYR A 212 -1.92 -4.88 -14.96
C TYR A 212 -1.00 -4.52 -13.79
N GLU A 213 -0.88 -3.22 -13.50
CA GLU A 213 -0.06 -2.65 -12.42
C GLU A 213 -0.51 -3.10 -11.02
N SER A 214 -1.80 -3.42 -10.84
CA SER A 214 -2.34 -3.89 -9.56
C SER A 214 -1.94 -5.34 -9.25
N GLY A 215 -1.55 -6.11 -10.28
CA GLY A 215 -1.04 -7.46 -10.13
C GLY A 215 -1.97 -8.38 -9.37
N ILE A 216 -1.46 -9.12 -8.37
CA ILE A 216 -2.22 -10.12 -7.62
C ILE A 216 -3.26 -9.51 -6.66
N LEU A 217 -3.13 -8.21 -6.34
CA LEU A 217 -3.97 -7.52 -5.37
C LEU A 217 -5.45 -7.58 -5.73
N GLY A 218 -6.28 -7.64 -4.69
CA GLY A 218 -7.71 -7.41 -4.77
C GLY A 218 -8.05 -5.96 -5.16
N PRO A 219 -9.35 -5.69 -5.41
CA PRO A 219 -9.81 -4.34 -5.73
C PRO A 219 -9.45 -3.35 -4.62
N LEU A 220 -9.09 -2.14 -5.01
CA LEU A 220 -8.83 -1.06 -4.07
C LEU A 220 -10.13 -0.61 -3.41
N LEU A 221 -10.21 -0.80 -2.10
CA LEU A 221 -11.32 -0.32 -1.29
C LEU A 221 -11.00 1.05 -0.69
N TYR A 222 -12.02 1.87 -0.59
CA TYR A 222 -11.89 3.27 -0.24
C TYR A 222 -12.99 3.70 0.74
N GLY A 223 -12.63 4.42 1.80
CA GLY A 223 -13.60 5.01 2.74
C GLY A 223 -13.15 6.35 3.33
N GLU A 224 -14.06 7.32 3.39
CA GLU A 224 -13.89 8.52 4.22
C GLU A 224 -14.30 8.24 5.67
N VAL A 225 -13.77 9.00 6.62
CA VAL A 225 -14.24 8.97 8.00
C VAL A 225 -15.75 9.25 8.05
N GLY A 226 -16.52 8.28 8.56
CA GLY A 226 -17.99 8.29 8.60
C GLY A 226 -18.68 7.54 7.46
N ASP A 227 -17.96 7.16 6.39
CA ASP A 227 -18.52 6.33 5.31
C ASP A 227 -18.80 4.91 5.82
N THR A 228 -19.68 4.21 5.11
CA THR A 228 -19.98 2.80 5.34
C THR A 228 -19.68 2.01 4.08
N LEU A 229 -18.88 0.95 4.18
CA LEU A 229 -18.62 0.02 3.09
C LEU A 229 -19.47 -1.23 3.28
N LEU A 230 -20.36 -1.50 2.32
CA LEU A 230 -21.12 -2.74 2.20
C LEU A 230 -20.36 -3.68 1.28
N ILE A 231 -19.75 -4.71 1.87
CA ILE A 231 -18.98 -5.72 1.14
C ILE A 231 -19.84 -6.96 0.98
N ILE A 232 -20.26 -7.22 -0.27
CA ILE A 232 -21.02 -8.40 -0.64
C ILE A 232 -20.02 -9.42 -1.15
N PHE A 233 -19.65 -10.35 -0.29
CA PHE A 233 -18.62 -11.34 -0.54
C PHE A 233 -19.21 -12.67 -1.00
N LYS A 234 -18.70 -13.22 -2.09
CA LYS A 234 -19.05 -14.56 -2.56
C LYS A 234 -17.83 -15.45 -2.62
N ASN A 235 -17.89 -16.61 -1.97
CA ASN A 235 -16.82 -17.59 -2.10
C ASN A 235 -17.05 -18.46 -3.34
N LYS A 236 -16.21 -18.34 -4.37
CA LYS A 236 -16.24 -19.22 -5.57
C LYS A 236 -15.10 -20.23 -5.58
N ALA A 237 -14.27 -20.24 -4.56
CA ALA A 237 -13.15 -21.16 -4.43
C ALA A 237 -13.57 -22.49 -3.80
N SER A 238 -12.66 -23.46 -3.80
CA SER A 238 -12.88 -24.83 -3.32
C SER A 238 -12.84 -24.95 -1.80
N ARG A 239 -12.35 -23.92 -1.10
CA ARG A 239 -12.10 -23.92 0.35
C ARG A 239 -12.86 -22.79 1.04
N PRO A 240 -13.18 -22.92 2.33
CA PRO A 240 -13.79 -21.83 3.08
C PRO A 240 -12.78 -20.70 3.28
N TYR A 241 -13.16 -19.48 2.91
CA TYR A 241 -12.38 -18.26 3.08
C TYR A 241 -13.20 -17.18 3.76
N ASN A 242 -12.54 -16.15 4.27
CA ASN A 242 -13.19 -14.97 4.83
C ASN A 242 -12.65 -13.70 4.14
N ILE A 243 -13.31 -12.58 4.39
CA ILE A 243 -12.81 -11.24 4.06
C ILE A 243 -13.00 -10.35 5.28
N TYR A 244 -11.89 -9.82 5.80
CA TYR A 244 -11.90 -8.98 6.98
C TYR A 244 -10.91 -7.82 6.81
N PRO A 245 -11.30 -6.57 7.14
CA PRO A 245 -10.43 -5.42 6.98
C PRO A 245 -9.48 -5.31 8.17
N HIS A 246 -8.27 -4.86 7.87
CA HIS A 246 -7.30 -4.51 8.89
C HIS A 246 -7.37 -3.01 9.21
N GLY A 247 -7.51 -2.68 10.50
CA GLY A 247 -7.50 -1.31 10.99
C GLY A 247 -8.83 -0.56 10.91
N ILE A 248 -9.95 -1.24 10.62
CA ILE A 248 -11.30 -0.75 10.93
C ILE A 248 -11.79 -1.51 12.16
N THR A 249 -12.30 -0.78 13.14
CA THR A 249 -12.77 -1.35 14.42
C THR A 249 -14.24 -1.77 14.36
N ASP A 250 -15.12 -1.00 13.70
CA ASP A 250 -16.55 -1.34 13.54
C ASP A 250 -16.81 -2.20 12.30
N VAL A 251 -16.84 -3.51 12.51
CA VAL A 251 -17.11 -4.52 11.47
C VAL A 251 -18.26 -5.42 11.93
N SER A 252 -19.40 -5.35 11.24
CA SER A 252 -20.60 -6.10 11.58
C SER A 252 -21.23 -6.78 10.37
N PRO A 253 -21.99 -7.87 10.56
CA PRO A 253 -22.79 -8.44 9.48
C PRO A 253 -23.97 -7.51 9.17
N LEU A 254 -24.34 -7.38 7.89
CA LEU A 254 -25.46 -6.53 7.48
C LEU A 254 -26.80 -7.02 8.06
N HIS A 255 -26.98 -8.35 8.11
CA HIS A 255 -28.12 -8.98 8.75
C HIS A 255 -27.64 -9.68 10.02
N SER A 256 -28.27 -9.36 11.15
CA SER A 256 -27.94 -9.94 12.45
C SER A 256 -28.33 -11.43 12.48
N GLY A 257 -27.37 -12.30 12.15
CA GLY A 257 -27.48 -13.75 12.29
C GLY A 257 -26.84 -14.22 13.61
N ARG A 258 -27.33 -15.32 14.17
CA ARG A 258 -26.60 -16.02 15.24
C ARG A 258 -25.30 -16.58 14.66
N PHE A 259 -24.18 -16.36 15.36
CA PHE A 259 -22.92 -17.01 15.01
C PHE A 259 -23.06 -18.54 15.07
N PRO A 260 -22.43 -19.28 14.14
CA PRO A 260 -22.30 -20.74 14.23
C PRO A 260 -21.68 -21.16 15.56
N LYS A 261 -22.04 -22.35 16.05
CA LYS A 261 -21.52 -22.89 17.32
C LYS A 261 -19.97 -22.92 17.27
N GLY A 262 -19.33 -22.17 18.15
CA GLY A 262 -17.87 -22.13 18.29
C GLY A 262 -17.19 -20.86 17.74
N VAL A 263 -17.88 -20.04 16.93
CA VAL A 263 -17.35 -18.77 16.41
C VAL A 263 -17.69 -17.65 17.38
N LYS A 264 -16.66 -17.03 17.98
CA LYS A 264 -16.81 -15.89 18.90
C LYS A 264 -16.76 -14.54 18.18
N HIS A 265 -15.97 -14.44 17.12
CA HIS A 265 -15.74 -13.21 16.36
C HIS A 265 -15.93 -13.43 14.86
N LEU A 266 -16.37 -12.38 14.15
CA LEU A 266 -16.64 -12.43 12.71
C LEU A 266 -15.37 -12.69 11.87
N LYS A 267 -14.20 -12.29 12.36
CA LYS A 267 -12.89 -12.55 11.73
C LYS A 267 -12.60 -14.05 11.56
N ASP A 268 -13.11 -14.89 12.46
CA ASP A 268 -12.89 -16.34 12.47
C ASP A 268 -14.01 -17.10 11.74
N MET A 269 -14.98 -16.40 11.15
CA MET A 269 -16.11 -17.02 10.46
C MET A 269 -15.67 -17.56 9.09
N PRO A 270 -15.72 -18.87 8.84
CA PRO A 270 -15.46 -19.43 7.52
C PRO A 270 -16.70 -19.29 6.63
N ILE A 271 -16.57 -18.63 5.46
CA ILE A 271 -17.63 -18.60 4.45
C ILE A 271 -17.45 -19.80 3.53
N VAL A 272 -18.43 -20.71 3.49
CA VAL A 272 -18.29 -21.95 2.73
C VAL A 272 -18.30 -21.71 1.22
N PRO A 273 -17.67 -22.60 0.42
CA PRO A 273 -17.75 -22.54 -1.04
C PRO A 273 -19.19 -22.40 -1.55
N GLY A 274 -19.43 -21.41 -2.41
CA GLY A 274 -20.72 -21.10 -3.01
C GLY A 274 -21.61 -20.14 -2.21
N GLU A 275 -21.29 -19.88 -0.93
CA GLU A 275 -22.07 -18.98 -0.08
C GLU A 275 -21.78 -17.50 -0.36
N ILE A 276 -22.77 -16.65 -0.08
CA ILE A 276 -22.68 -15.20 -0.16
C ILE A 276 -22.92 -14.62 1.23
N PHE A 277 -21.99 -13.80 1.70
CA PHE A 277 -22.09 -13.08 2.97
C PHE A 277 -22.03 -11.57 2.76
N LYS A 278 -22.82 -10.82 3.52
CA LYS A 278 -22.91 -9.36 3.42
C LYS A 278 -22.32 -8.72 4.68
N TYR A 279 -21.18 -8.06 4.55
CA TYR A 279 -20.52 -7.31 5.62
C TYR A 279 -20.89 -5.82 5.55
N LYS A 280 -20.89 -5.18 6.71
CA LYS A 280 -21.00 -3.75 6.90
C LYS A 280 -19.78 -3.27 7.69
N TRP A 281 -18.94 -2.46 7.05
CA TRP A 281 -17.78 -1.84 7.68
C TRP A 281 -18.08 -0.35 7.85
N THR A 282 -18.02 0.16 9.07
CA THR A 282 -18.20 1.58 9.34
C THR A 282 -16.85 2.20 9.67
N VAL A 283 -16.47 3.25 8.95
CA VAL A 283 -15.20 3.94 9.22
C VAL A 283 -15.43 4.97 10.32
N THR A 284 -14.87 4.74 11.51
CA THR A 284 -14.97 5.68 12.62
C THR A 284 -13.85 6.72 12.57
N VAL A 285 -13.94 7.75 13.42
CA VAL A 285 -12.88 8.77 13.56
C VAL A 285 -11.60 8.16 14.16
N GLU A 286 -11.73 7.13 15.00
CA GLU A 286 -10.59 6.46 15.63
C GLU A 286 -9.82 5.53 14.67
N ASP A 287 -10.45 5.13 13.57
CA ASP A 287 -9.82 4.33 12.51
C ASP A 287 -9.05 5.20 11.51
N GLY A 288 -9.44 6.48 11.42
CA GLY A 288 -9.00 7.42 10.40
C GLY A 288 -7.73 8.20 10.71
N PRO A 289 -7.25 8.98 9.73
CA PRO A 289 -6.07 9.83 9.89
C PRO A 289 -6.29 10.94 10.92
N THR A 290 -5.23 11.32 11.63
CA THR A 290 -5.20 12.54 12.44
C THR A 290 -4.87 13.77 11.59
N LYS A 291 -4.79 14.95 12.22
CA LYS A 291 -4.33 16.19 11.56
C LYS A 291 -2.84 16.16 11.18
N SER A 292 -2.04 15.32 11.84
CA SER A 292 -0.60 15.19 11.54
C SER A 292 -0.34 14.16 10.45
N ASP A 293 -1.29 13.25 10.22
CA ASP A 293 -1.20 12.22 9.20
C ASP A 293 -1.38 12.76 7.77
N PRO A 294 -0.93 12.01 6.75
CA PRO A 294 -1.38 12.24 5.39
C PRO A 294 -2.91 12.12 5.28
N ARG A 295 -3.47 12.69 4.21
CA ARG A 295 -4.93 12.68 3.98
C ARG A 295 -5.56 11.29 4.00
N CYS A 296 -4.79 10.28 3.62
CA CYS A 296 -5.19 8.90 3.53
C CYS A 296 -4.15 8.01 4.18
N LEU A 297 -4.59 7.01 4.92
CA LEU A 297 -3.77 5.95 5.49
C LEU A 297 -3.94 4.67 4.67
N THR A 298 -2.80 4.00 4.42
CA THR A 298 -2.77 2.70 3.76
C THR A 298 -3.08 1.58 4.77
N ARG A 299 -4.06 0.75 4.45
CA ARG A 299 -4.43 -0.47 5.18
C ARG A 299 -4.66 -1.60 4.18
N TYR A 300 -5.05 -2.77 4.68
CA TYR A 300 -5.30 -3.94 3.85
C TYR A 300 -6.52 -4.71 4.34
N TYR A 301 -6.97 -5.67 3.54
CA TYR A 301 -7.95 -6.66 3.93
C TYR A 301 -7.52 -8.03 3.40
N SER A 302 -7.81 -9.08 4.17
CA SER A 302 -7.44 -10.46 3.83
C SER A 302 -8.42 -11.44 4.48
N SER A 303 -8.20 -12.73 4.27
CA SER A 303 -8.90 -13.77 5.02
C SER A 303 -8.20 -14.03 6.36
N PHE A 304 -8.98 -14.12 7.43
CA PHE A 304 -8.49 -14.35 8.80
C PHE A 304 -8.79 -15.76 9.32
N VAL A 305 -9.35 -16.66 8.49
CA VAL A 305 -9.61 -18.06 8.89
C VAL A 305 -8.29 -18.77 9.21
N ASN A 306 -7.33 -18.66 8.29
CA ASN A 306 -5.94 -19.02 8.54
C ASN A 306 -5.07 -17.98 7.84
N LEU A 307 -4.72 -16.92 8.57
CA LEU A 307 -4.05 -15.75 8.00
C LEU A 307 -2.81 -16.12 7.18
N GLU A 308 -1.94 -16.98 7.72
CA GLU A 308 -0.69 -17.35 7.07
C GLU A 308 -0.93 -18.10 5.75
N ARG A 309 -1.78 -19.13 5.77
CA ARG A 309 -2.05 -19.95 4.59
C ARG A 309 -2.92 -19.23 3.56
N ASP A 310 -3.89 -18.46 4.00
CA ASP A 310 -4.78 -17.72 3.12
C ASP A 310 -4.04 -16.59 2.40
N LEU A 311 -3.17 -15.87 3.12
CA LEU A 311 -2.27 -14.87 2.55
C LEU A 311 -1.29 -15.51 1.56
N ALA A 312 -0.63 -16.61 1.95
CA ALA A 312 0.26 -17.36 1.08
C ALA A 312 -0.46 -17.84 -0.20
N SER A 313 -1.75 -18.20 -0.09
CA SER A 313 -2.57 -18.61 -1.23
C SER A 313 -2.94 -17.46 -2.18
N GLY A 314 -2.82 -16.19 -1.74
CA GLY A 314 -3.01 -14.99 -2.57
C GLY A 314 -4.13 -14.04 -2.14
N LEU A 315 -4.82 -14.29 -1.02
CA LEU A 315 -5.93 -13.45 -0.56
C LEU A 315 -5.44 -12.18 0.13
N ILE A 316 -5.22 -11.13 -0.66
CA ILE A 316 -4.84 -9.82 -0.15
C ILE A 316 -5.42 -8.70 -1.01
N GLY A 317 -5.88 -7.62 -0.37
CA GLY A 317 -6.28 -6.41 -1.07
C GLY A 317 -6.02 -5.14 -0.27
N PRO A 318 -5.86 -4.00 -0.96
CA PRO A 318 -5.56 -2.72 -0.32
C PRO A 318 -6.84 -1.99 0.11
N LEU A 319 -6.76 -1.30 1.25
CA LEU A 319 -7.83 -0.48 1.81
C LEU A 319 -7.28 0.90 2.14
N LEU A 320 -7.95 1.96 1.69
CA LEU A 320 -7.60 3.33 2.02
C LEU A 320 -8.64 3.95 2.94
N ILE A 321 -8.17 4.53 4.04
CA ILE A 321 -9.00 5.27 4.99
C ILE A 321 -8.56 6.72 4.97
N CYS A 322 -9.45 7.63 4.59
CA CYS A 322 -9.12 9.03 4.38
C CYS A 322 -9.94 9.98 5.23
N TYR A 323 -9.38 11.17 5.42
CA TYR A 323 -10.04 12.26 6.11
C TYR A 323 -11.29 12.73 5.34
N LYS A 324 -12.24 13.33 6.04
CA LYS A 324 -13.43 13.92 5.40
C LYS A 324 -13.01 14.97 4.37
N GLU A 325 -13.82 15.10 3.31
CA GLU A 325 -13.61 16.08 2.24
C GLU A 325 -12.31 15.90 1.46
N SER A 326 -11.66 14.74 1.57
CA SER A 326 -10.42 14.46 0.86
C SER A 326 -10.67 13.77 -0.48
N VAL A 327 -11.90 13.32 -0.74
CA VAL A 327 -12.22 12.48 -1.90
C VAL A 327 -13.45 12.93 -2.66
N ASP A 328 -13.33 12.81 -3.98
CA ASP A 328 -14.37 13.11 -4.95
C ASP A 328 -15.54 12.14 -4.81
N GLN A 329 -16.71 12.54 -5.31
CA GLN A 329 -17.91 11.67 -5.39
C GLN A 329 -17.66 10.32 -6.12
N ARG A 330 -16.62 10.25 -6.96
CA ARG A 330 -16.18 9.06 -7.72
C ARG A 330 -15.18 8.17 -6.98
N GLY A 331 -14.76 8.53 -5.77
CA GLY A 331 -13.76 7.78 -5.01
C GLY A 331 -12.31 8.12 -5.41
N ASN A 332 -12.08 9.25 -6.07
CA ASN A 332 -10.74 9.75 -6.42
C ASN A 332 -10.22 10.69 -5.34
N GLN A 333 -8.95 10.56 -4.95
CA GLN A 333 -8.37 11.49 -4.00
C GLN A 333 -8.22 12.89 -4.60
N MET A 334 -8.81 13.88 -3.93
CA MET A 334 -8.65 15.27 -4.29
C MET A 334 -7.17 15.64 -4.25
N MET A 335 -6.68 16.26 -5.33
CA MET A 335 -5.28 16.70 -5.53
C MET A 335 -4.26 15.56 -5.77
N SER A 336 -4.70 14.37 -6.16
CA SER A 336 -3.82 13.31 -6.67
C SER A 336 -4.13 13.07 -8.15
N ASP A 337 -3.12 13.24 -9.00
CA ASP A 337 -3.26 12.94 -10.44
C ASP A 337 -3.20 11.43 -10.69
N LYS A 338 -2.32 10.74 -9.94
CA LYS A 338 -2.16 9.29 -10.01
C LYS A 338 -2.02 8.65 -8.63
N ARG A 339 -2.65 7.48 -8.48
CA ARG A 339 -2.64 6.67 -7.25
C ARG A 339 -2.03 5.33 -7.58
N ASN A 340 -0.90 5.03 -6.93
CA ASN A 340 -0.20 3.78 -7.14
C ASN A 340 -0.21 2.99 -5.84
N VAL A 341 -0.64 1.73 -5.91
CA VAL A 341 -0.58 0.81 -4.78
C VAL A 341 0.53 -0.18 -5.03
N ILE A 342 1.43 -0.31 -4.07
CA ILE A 342 2.54 -1.26 -4.09
C ILE A 342 2.43 -2.14 -2.86
N LEU A 343 2.43 -3.45 -3.09
CA LEU A 343 2.59 -4.46 -2.07
C LEU A 343 3.94 -5.15 -2.27
N PHE A 344 4.78 -5.05 -1.24
CA PHE A 344 5.94 -5.91 -1.07
C PHE A 344 5.50 -7.16 -0.32
N SER A 345 5.55 -8.30 -0.99
CA SER A 345 5.13 -9.58 -0.41
C SER A 345 6.13 -10.67 -0.72
N VAL A 346 6.46 -11.43 0.33
CA VAL A 346 7.09 -12.74 0.22
C VAL A 346 5.98 -13.78 0.30
N PHE A 347 5.60 -14.31 -0.87
CA PHE A 347 4.64 -15.39 -0.96
C PHE A 347 5.36 -16.73 -0.78
N ASP A 348 5.16 -17.35 0.38
CA ASP A 348 5.63 -18.72 0.63
C ASP A 348 4.60 -19.72 0.08
N GLU A 349 4.81 -20.21 -1.15
CA GLU A 349 3.89 -21.17 -1.77
C GLU A 349 3.88 -22.54 -1.07
N ASN A 350 4.85 -22.82 -0.18
CA ASN A 350 4.86 -24.06 0.60
C ASN A 350 3.73 -24.08 1.64
N GLN A 351 3.28 -22.92 2.12
CA GLN A 351 2.14 -22.80 3.02
C GLN A 351 0.80 -22.62 2.29
N SER A 352 0.82 -22.50 0.97
CA SER A 352 -0.39 -22.36 0.16
C SER A 352 -1.27 -23.60 0.26
N TRP A 353 -2.59 -23.38 0.31
CA TRP A 353 -3.56 -24.46 0.30
C TRP A 353 -3.55 -25.29 -0.99
N TYR A 354 -2.99 -24.74 -2.06
CA TYR A 354 -2.95 -25.33 -3.39
C TYR A 354 -1.61 -26.00 -3.70
N LEU A 355 -0.70 -26.14 -2.74
CA LEU A 355 0.62 -26.76 -2.96
C LEU A 355 0.51 -28.14 -3.62
N THR A 356 -0.33 -29.03 -3.08
CA THR A 356 -0.49 -30.39 -3.62
C THR A 356 -1.05 -30.38 -5.04
N GLU A 357 -2.01 -29.51 -5.33
CA GLU A 357 -2.59 -29.36 -6.68
C GLU A 357 -1.55 -28.78 -7.65
N ASN A 358 -0.75 -27.81 -7.21
CA ASN A 358 0.33 -27.22 -7.99
C ASN A 358 1.41 -28.26 -8.34
N ILE A 359 1.77 -29.14 -7.40
CA ILE A 359 2.72 -30.23 -7.65
C ILE A 359 2.15 -31.17 -8.72
N GLN A 360 0.89 -31.60 -8.59
CA GLN A 360 0.26 -32.51 -9.54
C GLN A 360 0.09 -31.90 -10.94
N ARG A 361 -0.13 -30.58 -11.03
CA ARG A 361 -0.45 -29.91 -12.28
C ARG A 361 0.77 -29.44 -13.06
N PHE A 362 1.81 -28.96 -12.36
CA PHE A 362 2.95 -28.30 -13.00
C PHE A 362 4.22 -29.16 -13.03
N LEU A 363 4.34 -30.20 -12.18
CA LEU A 363 5.49 -31.09 -12.25
C LEU A 363 5.25 -32.29 -13.17
N PRO A 364 6.26 -32.69 -13.97
CA PRO A 364 6.19 -33.91 -14.77
C PRO A 364 6.15 -35.20 -13.93
N ASN A 365 6.74 -35.20 -12.73
CA ASN A 365 6.78 -36.36 -11.84
C ASN A 365 6.42 -35.95 -10.40
N ALA A 366 5.14 -36.10 -10.04
CA ALA A 366 4.63 -35.71 -8.73
C ALA A 366 5.13 -36.62 -7.59
N ASP A 367 5.35 -37.91 -7.85
CA ASP A 367 5.67 -38.91 -6.81
C ASP A 367 7.15 -38.87 -6.37
N GLY A 368 8.01 -38.22 -7.17
CA GLY A 368 9.44 -38.11 -6.90
C GLY A 368 9.86 -36.90 -6.05
N VAL A 369 8.92 -36.03 -5.67
CA VAL A 369 9.24 -34.76 -4.98
C VAL A 369 8.98 -34.88 -3.48
N GLN A 370 9.98 -34.48 -2.70
CA GLN A 370 9.87 -34.40 -1.24
C GLN A 370 9.61 -32.94 -0.84
N PRO A 371 8.43 -32.59 -0.30
CA PRO A 371 8.11 -31.22 0.13
C PRO A 371 9.00 -30.71 1.28
N GLN A 372 9.69 -31.61 1.97
CA GLN A 372 10.59 -31.30 3.08
C GLN A 372 12.02 -30.98 2.63
N ASP A 373 12.32 -31.11 1.34
CA ASP A 373 13.63 -30.76 0.82
C ASP A 373 13.85 -29.24 0.90
N PRO A 374 14.91 -28.76 1.57
CA PRO A 374 15.18 -27.32 1.68
C PRO A 374 15.35 -26.62 0.33
N GLU A 375 15.88 -27.31 -0.69
CA GLU A 375 16.06 -26.72 -2.03
C GLU A 375 14.70 -26.48 -2.71
N PHE A 376 13.78 -27.43 -2.56
CA PHE A 376 12.39 -27.27 -3.01
C PHE A 376 11.69 -26.12 -2.29
N GLN A 377 11.79 -26.07 -0.95
CA GLN A 377 11.15 -25.02 -0.16
C GLN A 377 11.62 -23.63 -0.58
N VAL A 378 12.93 -23.42 -0.67
CA VAL A 378 13.51 -22.14 -1.08
C VAL A 378 13.08 -21.77 -2.50
N SER A 379 12.99 -22.72 -3.42
CA SER A 379 12.56 -22.43 -4.81
C SER A 379 11.13 -21.91 -4.94
N ASN A 380 10.28 -22.22 -3.95
CA ASN A 380 8.86 -21.85 -3.92
C ASN A 380 8.57 -20.56 -3.13
N ILE A 381 9.59 -19.92 -2.55
CA ILE A 381 9.45 -18.65 -1.84
C ILE A 381 9.61 -17.51 -2.84
N MET A 382 8.51 -16.83 -3.15
CA MET A 382 8.47 -15.78 -4.17
C MET A 382 8.54 -14.39 -3.54
N HIS A 383 9.70 -13.75 -3.66
CA HIS A 383 9.91 -12.34 -3.31
C HIS A 383 9.35 -11.44 -4.42
N SER A 384 8.18 -10.83 -4.19
CA SER A 384 7.40 -10.18 -5.23
C SER A 384 6.97 -8.75 -4.90
N ILE A 385 6.73 -7.97 -5.95
CA ILE A 385 6.12 -6.64 -5.90
C ILE A 385 4.81 -6.72 -6.68
N ASN A 386 3.66 -6.52 -6.02
CA ASN A 386 2.32 -6.77 -6.56
C ASN A 386 2.14 -8.18 -7.14
N GLY A 387 2.90 -9.17 -6.69
CA GLY A 387 2.89 -10.52 -7.26
C GLY A 387 3.75 -10.70 -8.51
N TYR A 388 4.56 -9.70 -8.88
CA TYR A 388 5.53 -9.82 -9.98
C TYR A 388 6.97 -9.90 -9.46
N VAL A 389 7.83 -10.62 -10.18
CA VAL A 389 9.25 -10.78 -9.86
C VAL A 389 10.15 -10.37 -11.02
N PHE A 390 11.42 -10.08 -10.73
CA PHE A 390 12.49 -9.84 -11.70
C PHE A 390 12.15 -8.83 -12.83
N ASP A 391 11.76 -7.61 -12.46
CA ASP A 391 11.49 -6.49 -13.38
C ASP A 391 10.26 -6.66 -14.30
N SER A 392 9.32 -7.55 -13.93
CA SER A 392 8.09 -7.77 -14.69
C SER A 392 7.00 -6.70 -14.48
N LEU A 393 7.11 -5.91 -13.41
CA LEU A 393 6.23 -4.79 -13.13
C LEU A 393 6.83 -3.49 -13.67
N GLN A 394 6.09 -2.82 -14.56
CA GLN A 394 6.46 -1.52 -15.10
C GLN A 394 5.42 -0.50 -14.68
N LEU A 395 5.83 0.45 -13.84
CA LEU A 395 4.99 1.54 -13.38
C LEU A 395 5.28 2.77 -14.25
N SER A 396 4.25 3.29 -14.89
CA SER A 396 4.31 4.53 -15.67
C SER A 396 3.82 5.69 -14.80
N VAL A 397 4.52 6.82 -14.79
CA VAL A 397 4.02 8.08 -14.21
C VAL A 397 4.45 9.24 -15.11
N CYS A 398 3.60 10.24 -15.33
CA CYS A 398 3.99 11.36 -16.19
C CYS A 398 4.88 12.36 -15.44
N LEU A 399 5.68 13.10 -16.19
CA LEU A 399 6.48 14.20 -15.64
C LEU A 399 5.56 15.31 -15.12
N HIS A 400 5.90 15.87 -13.96
CA HIS A 400 5.13 16.87 -13.20
C HIS A 400 3.81 16.38 -12.61
N GLU A 401 3.50 15.08 -12.67
CA GLU A 401 2.38 14.52 -11.91
C GLU A 401 2.72 14.42 -10.43
N VAL A 402 1.72 14.69 -9.58
CA VAL A 402 1.80 14.40 -8.15
C VAL A 402 1.25 13.00 -7.90
N ALA A 403 2.13 12.08 -7.56
CA ALA A 403 1.79 10.68 -7.33
C ALA A 403 1.75 10.35 -5.84
N TYR A 404 0.64 9.76 -5.39
CA TYR A 404 0.55 9.14 -4.08
C TYR A 404 0.86 7.65 -4.20
N TRP A 405 1.72 7.18 -3.32
CA TRP A 405 2.16 5.80 -3.22
C TRP A 405 1.66 5.21 -1.91
N TYR A 406 0.81 4.20 -2.04
CA TYR A 406 0.28 3.42 -0.93
C TYR A 406 1.07 2.12 -0.87
N ILE A 407 1.95 2.02 0.11
CA ILE A 407 2.92 0.95 0.18
C ILE A 407 2.58 0.04 1.35
N LEU A 408 2.46 -1.25 1.05
CA LEU A 408 2.17 -2.32 2.01
C LEU A 408 3.35 -3.29 2.07
N SER A 409 3.65 -3.79 3.27
CA SER A 409 4.58 -4.90 3.48
C SER A 409 3.86 -6.02 4.20
N ILE A 410 3.46 -7.06 3.45
CA ILE A 410 2.62 -8.15 3.95
C ILE A 410 3.12 -9.44 3.31
N GLY A 411 3.42 -10.46 4.11
CA GLY A 411 3.91 -11.74 3.61
C GLY A 411 4.53 -12.57 4.73
N ALA A 412 5.30 -13.59 4.36
CA ALA A 412 6.08 -14.39 5.30
C ALA A 412 7.36 -13.66 5.80
N GLN A 413 7.43 -12.32 5.69
CA GLN A 413 8.59 -11.55 6.10
C GLN A 413 8.68 -11.49 7.63
N THR A 414 9.86 -11.80 8.16
CA THR A 414 10.18 -11.64 9.59
C THR A 414 10.85 -10.31 9.88
N ASP A 415 11.51 -9.73 8.88
CA ASP A 415 12.33 -8.52 9.01
C ASP A 415 11.66 -7.32 8.33
N PHE A 416 12.13 -6.11 8.66
CA PHE A 416 11.71 -4.89 7.98
C PHE A 416 12.38 -4.75 6.60
N LEU A 417 11.69 -4.08 5.68
CA LEU A 417 12.19 -3.79 4.33
C LEU A 417 12.61 -2.33 4.24
N SER A 418 13.76 -2.06 3.62
CA SER A 418 14.21 -0.70 3.32
C SER A 418 13.99 -0.42 1.84
N VAL A 419 12.93 0.30 1.52
CA VAL A 419 12.54 0.62 0.14
C VAL A 419 13.08 1.98 -0.25
N PHE A 420 13.71 2.08 -1.42
CA PHE A 420 14.17 3.37 -1.95
C PHE A 420 13.75 3.54 -3.40
N PHE A 421 13.45 4.79 -3.77
CA PHE A 421 13.10 5.16 -5.13
C PHE A 421 14.34 5.70 -5.83
N SER A 422 14.78 5.03 -6.90
CA SER A 422 16.01 5.43 -7.58
C SER A 422 15.82 6.79 -8.27
N GLY A 423 16.57 7.80 -7.83
CA GLY A 423 16.54 9.15 -8.42
C GLY A 423 15.36 10.01 -7.97
N TYR A 424 14.60 9.61 -6.95
CA TYR A 424 13.50 10.40 -6.39
C TYR A 424 13.57 10.45 -4.87
N THR A 425 13.16 11.58 -4.31
CA THR A 425 12.90 11.75 -2.89
C THR A 425 11.39 11.78 -2.68
N PHE A 426 10.93 11.34 -1.52
CA PHE A 426 9.50 11.35 -1.18
C PHE A 426 9.27 12.01 0.16
N LYS A 427 8.04 12.43 0.40
CA LYS A 427 7.65 12.97 1.70
C LYS A 427 6.87 11.92 2.49
N HIS A 428 7.38 11.56 3.66
CA HIS A 428 6.79 10.64 4.62
C HIS A 428 6.58 11.36 5.96
N LYS A 429 5.38 11.28 6.54
CA LYS A 429 5.04 11.95 7.83
C LYS A 429 5.48 13.43 7.86
N MET A 430 5.30 14.14 6.74
CA MET A 430 5.71 15.53 6.50
C MET A 430 7.22 15.83 6.52
N VAL A 431 8.06 14.80 6.46
CA VAL A 431 9.52 14.89 6.34
C VAL A 431 9.96 14.33 4.98
N TYR A 432 11.01 14.90 4.38
CA TYR A 432 11.59 14.36 3.14
C TYR A 432 12.59 13.27 3.47
N GLU A 433 12.45 12.13 2.80
CA GLU A 433 13.29 10.94 2.99
C GLU A 433 13.60 10.29 1.63
N ASP A 434 14.70 9.54 1.59
CA ASP A 434 15.15 8.78 0.42
C ASP A 434 14.87 7.28 0.57
N THR A 435 14.82 6.79 1.81
CA THR A 435 14.63 5.38 2.15
C THR A 435 13.49 5.21 3.14
N LEU A 436 12.49 4.42 2.78
CA LEU A 436 11.32 4.12 3.60
C LEU A 436 11.53 2.76 4.28
N THR A 437 11.42 2.73 5.60
CA THR A 437 11.40 1.49 6.38
C THR A 437 9.96 0.96 6.49
N LEU A 438 9.75 -0.30 6.13
CA LEU A 438 8.46 -0.98 6.20
C LEU A 438 8.55 -2.18 7.13
N PHE A 439 7.74 -2.20 8.18
CA PHE A 439 7.65 -3.34 9.08
C PHE A 439 6.71 -4.41 8.51
N PRO A 440 6.84 -5.68 8.96
CA PRO A 440 5.87 -6.72 8.62
C PRO A 440 4.45 -6.33 9.03
N PHE A 441 3.51 -6.56 8.12
CA PHE A 441 2.09 -6.23 8.26
C PHE A 441 1.80 -4.75 8.50
N SER A 442 2.68 -3.86 8.03
CA SER A 442 2.46 -2.41 8.08
C SER A 442 2.12 -1.81 6.72
N GLY A 443 1.46 -0.65 6.77
CA GLY A 443 1.05 0.11 5.61
C GLY A 443 1.43 1.56 5.80
N GLU A 444 2.18 2.10 4.84
CA GLU A 444 2.68 3.46 4.86
C GLU A 444 2.20 4.21 3.60
N THR A 445 2.02 5.51 3.74
CA THR A 445 1.60 6.39 2.64
C THR A 445 2.65 7.44 2.44
N VAL A 446 3.17 7.52 1.22
CA VAL A 446 4.15 8.54 0.82
C VAL A 446 3.64 9.26 -0.42
N PHE A 447 4.04 10.51 -0.58
CA PHE A 447 3.77 11.25 -1.81
C PHE A 447 5.06 11.79 -2.39
N MET A 448 5.10 11.89 -3.72
CA MET A 448 6.24 12.43 -4.45
C MET A 448 5.78 13.29 -5.61
N SER A 449 6.56 14.34 -5.88
CA SER A 449 6.45 15.18 -7.07
C SER A 449 7.39 14.62 -8.13
N MET A 450 6.87 14.28 -9.31
CA MET A 450 7.68 13.70 -10.38
C MET A 450 8.40 14.79 -11.17
N GLU A 451 9.55 15.25 -10.67
CA GLU A 451 10.30 16.36 -11.29
C GLU A 451 11.43 15.87 -12.22
N ASN A 452 11.90 14.64 -12.01
CA ASN A 452 12.95 14.05 -12.83
C ASN A 452 12.35 13.29 -14.01
N PRO A 453 12.77 13.56 -15.26
CA PRO A 453 12.53 12.63 -16.34
C PRO A 453 13.38 11.39 -16.06
N GLY A 454 12.74 10.32 -15.58
CA GLY A 454 13.39 9.03 -15.29
C GLY A 454 13.94 8.34 -16.54
N ASP A 455 14.19 7.03 -16.45
CA ASP A 455 14.61 6.19 -17.57
C ASP A 455 13.60 6.33 -18.73
N THR A 456 13.86 7.28 -19.65
CA THR A 456 13.23 7.31 -20.96
C THR A 456 13.78 6.08 -21.67
N GLY A 457 12.89 5.18 -22.09
CA GLY A 457 13.27 3.97 -22.79
C GLY A 457 14.07 4.28 -24.06
N SER A 458 15.38 4.41 -23.90
CA SER A 458 16.35 4.15 -24.93
C SER A 458 16.31 2.64 -25.08
N CYS A 459 15.74 2.13 -26.18
CA CYS A 459 15.95 0.74 -26.57
C CYS A 459 17.44 0.43 -26.40
N PRO A 460 17.85 -0.53 -25.55
CA PRO A 460 19.25 -0.88 -25.47
C PRO A 460 19.59 -1.55 -26.80
N GLY A 461 20.29 -0.81 -27.66
CA GLY A 461 21.09 -1.40 -28.74
C GLY A 461 22.03 -2.45 -28.14
N PRO A 462 22.43 -3.45 -28.92
CA PRO A 462 23.11 -4.63 -28.41
C PRO A 462 24.51 -4.22 -27.93
N GLY A 463 24.66 -4.01 -26.63
CA GLY A 463 25.96 -3.76 -26.04
C GLY A 463 25.91 -2.80 -24.85
N ARG A 464 26.02 -3.41 -23.67
CA ARG A 464 26.45 -2.80 -22.39
C ARG A 464 25.39 -2.05 -21.59
N SER A 465 24.84 -2.77 -20.61
CA SER A 465 24.98 -2.40 -19.20
C SER A 465 24.70 -3.63 -18.34
N HIS A 466 25.75 -4.36 -17.98
CA HIS A 466 25.71 -5.21 -16.80
C HIS A 466 25.85 -4.31 -15.57
N MET A 467 24.91 -4.41 -14.62
CA MET A 467 25.20 -4.15 -13.22
C MET A 467 24.56 -5.25 -12.37
N PRO A 468 25.28 -5.76 -11.35
CA PRO A 468 24.92 -6.97 -10.65
C PRO A 468 23.80 -6.73 -9.65
N TRP A 469 22.82 -7.64 -9.62
CA TRP A 469 22.06 -7.92 -8.40
C TRP A 469 23.06 -8.47 -7.38
N SER A 470 23.43 -7.69 -6.37
CA SER A 470 24.10 -8.24 -5.19
C SER A 470 23.08 -9.07 -4.41
N GLY A 471 23.49 -10.29 -4.03
CA GLY A 471 22.63 -11.40 -3.64
C GLY A 471 21.74 -11.17 -2.43
N TRP A 472 20.63 -11.90 -2.43
CA TRP A 472 19.71 -12.06 -1.31
C TRP A 472 20.35 -13.01 -0.29
N ALA A 473 21.05 -12.47 0.71
CA ALA A 473 21.54 -13.22 1.86
C ALA A 473 21.28 -12.44 3.15
N ARG A 474 20.55 -13.06 4.08
CA ARG A 474 20.39 -12.86 5.55
C ARG A 474 20.78 -11.52 6.24
N GLU A 475 20.62 -10.36 5.61
CA GLU A 475 20.81 -9.02 6.21
C GLU A 475 19.72 -8.05 5.71
N PRO A 476 19.41 -6.94 6.43
CA PRO A 476 18.31 -6.04 6.08
C PRO A 476 18.46 -5.52 4.65
N GLN A 477 17.47 -5.81 3.81
CA GLN A 477 17.58 -5.69 2.36
C GLN A 477 17.17 -4.30 1.87
N LEU A 478 18.05 -3.69 1.08
CA LEU A 478 17.76 -2.45 0.36
C LEU A 478 17.07 -2.80 -0.97
N LEU A 479 15.78 -2.48 -1.10
CA LEU A 479 14.97 -2.73 -2.30
C LEU A 479 14.87 -1.48 -3.16
N SER A 480 15.36 -1.57 -4.41
CA SER A 480 15.28 -0.47 -5.38
C SER A 480 14.01 -0.56 -6.21
N LEU A 481 13.21 0.51 -6.20
CA LEU A 481 12.10 0.68 -7.14
C LEU A 481 12.52 1.62 -8.28
N ARG A 482 12.33 1.17 -9.53
CA ARG A 482 12.49 2.01 -10.74
C ARG A 482 11.12 2.44 -11.26
N VAL A 483 10.95 3.75 -11.46
CA VAL A 483 9.73 4.34 -12.03
C VAL A 483 10.04 4.87 -13.43
N TRP A 484 9.23 4.48 -14.41
CA TRP A 484 9.39 4.92 -15.79
C TRP A 484 8.55 6.17 -16.04
N SER A 485 9.17 7.19 -16.63
CA SER A 485 8.43 8.37 -17.10
C SER A 485 8.09 8.20 -18.58
N LEU A 486 6.80 8.03 -18.89
CA LEU A 486 6.30 7.88 -20.25
C LEU A 486 5.30 9.01 -20.53
N CYS A 487 5.78 10.09 -21.14
CA CYS A 487 4.91 11.00 -21.89
C CYS A 487 5.18 10.83 -23.38
N SER A 488 4.30 10.08 -24.07
CA SER A 488 4.14 10.26 -25.51
C SER A 488 3.15 11.39 -25.71
N ALA A 489 3.62 12.50 -26.27
CA ALA A 489 2.75 13.59 -26.72
C ALA A 489 1.97 13.12 -27.96
N THR A 490 0.80 12.52 -27.78
CA THR A 490 -0.17 12.33 -28.86
C THR A 490 -1.13 13.52 -28.87
N GLY A 491 -0.96 14.46 -29.80
CA GLY A 491 -1.96 15.50 -30.06
C GLY A 491 -1.42 16.77 -30.70
N GLU A 492 -1.58 16.85 -32.03
CA GLU A 492 -1.63 18.05 -32.88
C GLU A 492 -0.37 18.95 -33.00
N ALA A 493 0.30 18.79 -34.14
CA ALA A 493 1.19 19.78 -34.71
C ALA A 493 0.41 21.06 -35.08
N ALA A 494 0.21 21.95 -34.11
CA ALA A 494 -0.19 23.32 -34.37
C ALA A 494 0.99 24.08 -34.99
N THR A 495 0.93 24.29 -36.31
CA THR A 495 1.92 25.07 -37.06
C THR A 495 1.78 26.55 -36.69
N VAL A 496 2.54 27.03 -35.70
CA VAL A 496 2.63 28.47 -35.41
C VAL A 496 3.54 29.12 -36.45
N ARG A 497 2.94 29.68 -37.51
CA ARG A 497 3.61 30.60 -38.43
C ARG A 497 3.90 31.91 -37.69
N GLY A 498 5.16 32.17 -37.36
CA GLY A 498 5.62 33.50 -36.96
C GLY A 498 5.54 34.51 -38.12
N PRO A 499 5.33 35.81 -37.85
CA PRO A 499 5.21 36.83 -38.88
C PRO A 499 6.58 37.12 -39.53
N ARG A 500 6.63 37.05 -40.86
CA ARG A 500 7.79 37.44 -41.68
C ARG A 500 7.93 38.96 -41.66
N ILE A 501 9.02 39.47 -41.09
CA ILE A 501 9.49 40.85 -41.33
C ILE A 501 10.50 40.81 -42.48
N ALA A 502 10.15 41.44 -43.58
CA ALA A 502 10.97 41.57 -44.78
C ALA A 502 11.92 42.77 -44.64
N MET A 503 13.23 42.55 -44.71
CA MET A 503 14.20 43.61 -45.03
C MET A 503 14.68 43.42 -46.46
N LYS A 504 14.30 44.38 -47.32
CA LYS A 504 14.79 44.56 -48.69
C LYS A 504 16.19 45.17 -48.64
N SER A 505 17.14 44.61 -49.38
CA SER A 505 18.42 45.24 -49.70
C SER A 505 18.65 45.26 -51.22
N GLY A 506 19.20 46.37 -51.70
CA GLY A 506 19.77 46.55 -53.04
C GLY A 506 20.43 47.92 -53.12
N PRO A 507 21.22 48.25 -54.17
CA PRO A 507 22.10 47.43 -55.00
C PRO A 507 23.59 47.88 -54.94
N ARG A 508 24.44 47.19 -55.72
CA ARG A 508 25.92 47.16 -55.81
C ARG A 508 26.67 48.50 -56.01
N SER A 509 27.92 48.56 -55.54
CA SER A 509 29.08 49.00 -56.35
C SER A 509 30.43 48.41 -55.84
N PRO A 510 31.45 48.23 -56.72
CA PRO A 510 32.71 47.53 -56.44
C PRO A 510 33.92 48.49 -56.33
N GLN A 511 34.86 48.23 -55.40
CA GLN A 511 36.29 48.61 -55.48
C GLN A 511 36.97 48.41 -54.12
N LEU A 512 37.86 47.41 -54.01
CA LEU A 512 39.24 47.54 -53.48
C LEU A 512 39.91 46.14 -53.52
N GLU A 513 40.48 45.80 -54.67
CA GLU A 513 41.56 44.81 -54.75
C GLU A 513 42.91 45.51 -54.56
N LYS A 514 43.86 44.76 -53.99
CA LYS A 514 45.33 44.92 -53.99
C LYS A 514 45.96 45.38 -52.67
N ALA A 515 46.27 44.40 -51.83
CA ALA A 515 47.61 44.29 -51.24
C ALA A 515 47.93 42.83 -50.87
N LEU A 516 49.06 42.35 -51.39
CA LEU A 516 49.85 41.18 -51.01
C LEU A 516 49.36 39.76 -51.37
N ALA A 517 49.89 39.29 -52.51
CA ALA A 517 50.29 37.90 -52.70
C ALA A 517 51.76 37.72 -52.29
N GLN A 518 52.07 36.64 -51.54
CA GLN A 518 53.32 35.86 -51.46
C GLN A 518 53.70 35.47 -50.02
N LYS A 519 53.45 34.21 -49.63
CA LYS A 519 54.53 33.22 -49.45
C LYS A 519 53.97 31.81 -49.24
N LEU A 520 54.63 30.88 -49.93
CA LEU A 520 54.34 29.46 -50.07
C LEU A 520 54.96 28.62 -48.92
N ARG A 521 54.20 27.58 -48.56
CA ARG A 521 54.60 26.17 -48.33
C ARG A 521 55.23 25.70 -47.01
N PRO A 522 55.01 24.39 -46.68
CA PRO A 522 55.27 23.76 -45.39
C PRO A 522 56.67 23.15 -45.33
N ASN A 523 57.12 22.70 -44.15
CA ASN A 523 58.26 21.79 -44.07
C ASN A 523 58.11 20.77 -42.93
N THR A 524 58.13 19.50 -43.32
CA THR A 524 58.42 18.34 -42.48
C THR A 524 59.88 17.92 -42.66
N SER A 525 60.50 17.55 -41.53
CA SER A 525 61.53 16.50 -41.38
C SER A 525 63.04 16.80 -41.53
N LYS A 526 63.74 16.38 -40.46
CA LYS A 526 64.96 15.54 -40.39
C LYS A 526 66.36 16.17 -40.26
N ASN A 527 66.97 15.73 -39.14
CA ASN A 527 68.33 15.21 -38.92
C ASN A 527 69.53 16.15 -39.04
N LYS A 528 70.08 16.52 -37.88
CA LYS A 528 71.26 15.84 -37.33
C LYS A 528 71.24 15.86 -35.80
#